data_AF-A0A379XLE7-F1
#
_entry.id   AF-A0A379XLE7-F1
#
_cell.length_a   1.000
_cell.length_b   1.000
_cell.length_c   1.000
_cell.angle_alpha   90.00
_cell.angle_beta   90.00
_cell.angle_gamma   90.00
#
_symmetry.space_group_name_H-M   'P 1'
#
loop_
_entity.id
_entity.type
_entity.pdbx_description
1 polymer ?
#
loop_
_entity_poly.entity_id
_entity_poly.type
_entity_poly.pdbx_seq_one_letter_code
_entity_poly.pdbx_strand_id
1 'polypeptide(L)'
;MNTIGSWQNHAISLGLPPDTLVKKQIDEFIRRWDNFPVAPERRANPGWAENSVDGDAINLFDILPLFRLNDGDGGFYLDKACVVSRDPLDPDNFGKQNVGIYRMEVKGKRKLGLQPVPMHDIALHLHKAEERGEDLPIAITLGNDPIITLMGATPLKYDQSEYEMAGALRESPYPIATAPLTGF
;
A
#
# COMPACT_ATOMS: atom_id res chain seq x y z
N MET A 1 1.50 7.15 12.77
CA MET A 1 0.93 6.37 13.90
C MET A 1 1.12 4.89 13.57
N ASN A 2 1.64 4.07 14.49
CA ASN A 2 1.83 2.64 14.23
C ASN A 2 0.50 1.89 14.43
N THR A 3 -0.32 1.84 13.38
CA THR A 3 -1.70 1.33 13.39
C THR A 3 -1.81 -0.19 13.56
N ILE A 4 -0.68 -0.91 13.52
CA ILE A 4 -0.58 -2.35 13.79
C ILE A 4 0.51 -2.68 14.84
N GLY A 5 0.97 -1.67 15.58
CA GLY A 5 2.10 -1.79 16.50
C GLY A 5 1.79 -2.41 17.86
N SER A 6 0.52 -2.73 18.13
CA SER A 6 0.07 -3.31 19.39
C SER A 6 -1.15 -4.20 19.16
N TRP A 7 -1.40 -5.11 20.09
CA TRP A 7 -2.60 -5.96 20.05
C TRP A 7 -3.90 -5.16 20.18
N GLN A 8 -3.88 -4.00 20.86
CA GLN A 8 -5.05 -3.12 20.91
C GLN A 8 -5.33 -2.47 19.55
N ASN A 9 -4.29 -2.00 18.85
CA ASN A 9 -4.45 -1.39 17.54
C ASN A 9 -4.87 -2.42 16.48
N HIS A 10 -4.33 -3.64 16.57
CA HIS A 10 -4.77 -4.77 15.74
C HIS A 10 -6.26 -5.06 15.97
N ALA A 11 -6.74 -5.16 17.22
CA ALA A 11 -8.16 -5.32 17.52
C ALA A 11 -9.02 -4.20 16.89
N ILE A 12 -8.63 -2.93 17.09
CA ILE A 12 -9.34 -1.77 16.52
C ILE A 12 -9.37 -1.84 14.98
N SER A 13 -8.28 -2.27 14.34
CA SER A 13 -8.23 -2.40 12.88
C SER A 13 -9.27 -3.40 12.34
N LEU A 14 -9.59 -4.44 13.11
CA LEU A 14 -10.63 -5.41 12.81
C LEU A 14 -12.03 -4.95 13.26
N GLY A 15 -12.17 -3.74 13.82
CA GLY A 15 -13.43 -3.26 14.40
C GLY A 15 -13.81 -3.94 15.71
N LEU A 16 -12.85 -4.58 16.39
CA LEU A 16 -13.05 -5.24 17.68
C LEU A 16 -12.73 -4.29 18.85
N PRO A 17 -13.28 -4.53 20.06
CA PRO A 17 -12.88 -3.81 21.26
C PRO A 17 -11.36 -3.89 21.52
N PRO A 18 -10.70 -2.81 21.96
CA PRO A 18 -9.24 -2.78 22.12
C PRO A 18 -8.70 -3.76 23.16
N ASP A 19 -9.53 -4.23 24.09
CA ASP A 19 -9.21 -5.22 25.13
C ASP A 19 -9.51 -6.67 24.70
N THR A 20 -9.91 -6.89 23.44
CA THR A 20 -10.17 -8.22 22.90
C THR A 20 -8.93 -9.11 23.05
N LEU A 21 -9.12 -10.31 23.61
CA LEU A 21 -8.03 -11.29 23.77
C LEU A 21 -7.39 -11.64 22.43
N VAL A 22 -6.05 -11.70 22.38
CA VAL A 22 -5.28 -12.00 21.16
C VAL A 22 -5.78 -13.24 20.43
N LYS A 23 -6.10 -14.32 21.17
CA LYS A 23 -6.67 -15.53 20.56
C LYS A 23 -7.95 -15.25 19.76
N LYS A 24 -8.87 -14.47 20.32
CA LYS A 24 -10.12 -14.10 19.62
C LYS A 24 -9.86 -13.21 18.40
N GLN A 25 -8.84 -12.35 18.46
CA GLN A 25 -8.44 -11.54 17.30
C GLN A 25 -7.92 -12.43 16.15
N ILE A 26 -7.13 -13.45 16.48
CA ILE A 26 -6.63 -14.43 15.50
C ILE A 26 -7.76 -15.28 14.94
N ASP A 27 -8.65 -15.80 15.79
CA ASP A 27 -9.81 -16.59 15.36
C ASP A 27 -10.69 -15.78 14.39
N GLU A 28 -10.90 -14.49 14.68
CA GLU A 28 -11.65 -13.59 13.81
C GLU A 28 -10.91 -13.29 12.50
N PHE A 29 -9.60 -13.06 12.56
CA PHE A 29 -8.78 -12.88 11.37
C PHE A 29 -8.87 -14.08 10.42
N ILE A 30 -8.74 -15.30 10.96
CA ILE A 30 -8.86 -16.55 10.18
C ILE A 30 -10.26 -16.66 9.56
N ARG A 31 -11.32 -16.42 10.36
CA ARG A 31 -12.70 -16.47 9.87
C ARG A 31 -12.94 -15.51 8.70
N ARG A 32 -12.39 -14.28 8.78
CA ARG A 32 -12.55 -13.28 7.71
C ARG A 32 -11.68 -13.57 6.50
N TRP A 33 -10.49 -14.16 6.71
CA TRP A 33 -9.61 -14.61 5.65
C TRP A 33 -10.29 -15.61 4.71
N ASP A 34 -11.10 -16.53 5.25
CA ASP A 34 -11.86 -17.53 4.48
C ASP A 34 -12.93 -16.92 3.56
N ASN A 35 -13.25 -15.63 3.69
CA ASN A 35 -14.19 -14.93 2.81
C ASN A 35 -13.53 -14.36 1.54
N PHE A 36 -12.22 -14.51 1.37
CA PHE A 36 -11.54 -14.08 0.15
C PHE A 36 -12.04 -14.83 -1.10
N PRO A 37 -12.26 -14.14 -2.25
CA PRO A 37 -12.08 -12.71 -2.48
C PRO A 37 -13.36 -11.88 -2.28
N VAL A 38 -13.20 -10.63 -1.84
CA VAL A 38 -14.29 -9.63 -1.83
C VAL A 38 -13.93 -8.48 -2.76
N ALA A 39 -14.68 -8.31 -3.84
CA ALA A 39 -14.41 -7.28 -4.83
C ALA A 39 -14.39 -5.86 -4.19
N PRO A 40 -13.41 -5.00 -4.54
CA PRO A 40 -13.36 -3.64 -4.02
C PRO A 40 -14.41 -2.74 -4.69
N GLU A 41 -14.69 -1.62 -4.05
CA GLU A 41 -15.61 -0.60 -4.55
C GLU A 41 -14.81 0.59 -5.08
N ARG A 42 -15.01 0.96 -6.35
CA ARG A 42 -14.42 2.20 -6.90
C ARG A 42 -15.27 3.40 -6.50
N ARG A 43 -14.65 4.39 -5.85
CA ARG A 43 -15.29 5.65 -5.43
C ARG A 43 -14.68 6.85 -6.15
N ALA A 44 -15.55 7.77 -6.55
CA ALA A 44 -15.16 9.08 -7.05
C ALA A 44 -14.93 10.06 -5.88
N ASN A 45 -14.31 11.21 -6.17
CA ASN A 45 -14.08 12.31 -5.22
C ASN A 45 -13.37 11.87 -3.92
N PRO A 46 -12.20 11.22 -4.01
CA PRO A 46 -11.48 10.81 -2.81
C PRO A 46 -10.96 12.03 -2.04
N GLY A 47 -10.97 11.96 -0.71
CA GLY A 47 -10.53 13.09 0.13
C GLY A 47 -9.08 13.52 -0.10
N TRP A 48 -8.20 12.61 -0.53
CA TRP A 48 -6.82 12.95 -0.87
C TRP A 48 -6.69 13.87 -2.10
N ALA A 49 -7.74 13.98 -2.93
CA ALA A 49 -7.74 14.85 -4.11
C ALA A 49 -8.09 16.31 -3.80
N GLU A 50 -8.37 16.66 -2.53
CA GLU A 50 -8.65 18.05 -2.13
C GLU A 50 -7.48 19.01 -2.39
N ASN A 51 -6.25 18.49 -2.30
CA ASN A 51 -5.04 19.25 -2.52
C ASN A 51 -4.15 18.53 -3.54
N SER A 52 -3.66 19.27 -4.54
CA SER A 52 -2.77 18.73 -5.57
C SER A 52 -1.61 19.69 -5.85
N VAL A 53 -0.45 19.12 -6.12
CA VAL A 53 0.71 19.83 -6.64
C VAL A 53 1.36 18.95 -7.70
N ASP A 54 1.70 19.53 -8.84
CA ASP A 54 2.15 18.80 -10.02
C ASP A 54 3.41 19.39 -10.64
N GLY A 55 4.03 18.58 -11.51
CA GLY A 55 5.20 18.97 -12.30
C GLY A 55 6.34 19.56 -11.48
N ASP A 56 6.77 20.77 -11.86
CA ASP A 56 7.93 21.41 -11.25
C ASP A 56 7.66 22.00 -9.87
N ALA A 57 6.39 22.19 -9.49
CA ALA A 57 6.01 22.72 -8.19
C ALA A 57 6.17 21.68 -7.06
N ILE A 58 6.32 20.40 -7.39
CA ILE A 58 6.50 19.34 -6.39
C ILE A 58 7.82 19.57 -5.64
N ASN A 59 7.71 19.72 -4.32
CA ASN A 59 8.84 19.70 -3.41
C ASN A 59 8.50 18.88 -2.16
N LEU A 60 9.01 17.65 -2.08
CA LEU A 60 8.76 16.73 -0.96
C LEU A 60 9.13 17.32 0.41
N PHE A 61 10.11 18.23 0.46
CA PHE A 61 10.54 18.87 1.71
C PHE A 61 9.54 19.92 2.23
N ASP A 62 8.70 20.47 1.35
CA ASP A 62 7.67 21.45 1.72
C ASP A 62 6.33 20.77 2.01
N ILE A 63 6.06 19.65 1.32
CA ILE A 63 4.78 18.94 1.38
C ILE A 63 4.71 17.97 2.57
N LEU A 64 5.81 17.28 2.88
CA LEU A 64 5.82 16.21 3.87
C LEU A 64 6.60 16.61 5.12
N PRO A 65 6.14 16.21 6.32
CA PRO A 65 6.90 16.37 7.55
C PRO A 65 8.01 15.31 7.60
N LEU A 66 9.07 15.51 6.82
CA LEU A 66 10.17 14.56 6.70
C LEU A 66 11.04 14.53 7.96
N PHE A 67 11.32 13.33 8.47
CA PHE A 67 12.24 13.12 9.59
C PHE A 67 13.10 11.88 9.37
N ARG A 68 14.25 11.84 10.04
CA ARG A 68 15.10 10.65 10.12
C ARG A 68 14.60 9.81 11.28
N LEU A 69 14.40 8.52 11.05
CA LEU A 69 13.88 7.63 12.09
C LEU A 69 14.98 7.26 13.07
N ASN A 70 16.20 7.05 12.55
CA ASN A 70 17.36 6.64 13.32
C ASN A 70 18.53 7.59 13.07
N ASP A 71 19.42 7.72 14.06
CA ASP A 71 20.60 8.59 13.98
C ASP A 71 21.54 8.21 12.81
N GLY A 72 21.60 6.91 12.51
CA GLY A 72 22.41 6.35 11.42
C GLY A 72 21.74 6.36 10.03
N ASP A 73 20.51 6.88 9.90
CA ASP A 73 19.85 6.93 8.59
C ASP A 73 20.57 7.94 7.67
N GLY A 74 20.88 7.50 6.44
CA GLY A 74 21.55 8.32 5.42
C GLY A 74 20.71 9.47 4.85
N GLY A 75 19.41 9.51 5.15
CA GLY A 75 18.47 10.50 4.65
C GLY A 75 17.10 10.39 5.32
N PHE A 76 16.15 11.20 4.87
CA PHE A 76 14.75 11.11 5.29
C PHE A 76 14.07 9.91 4.63
N TYR A 77 13.12 9.29 5.31
CA TYR A 77 12.43 8.10 4.80
C TYR A 77 10.91 8.23 4.90
N LEU A 78 10.24 7.69 3.88
CA LEU A 78 8.85 7.24 3.97
C LEU A 78 8.89 5.78 4.41
N ASP A 79 8.47 5.49 5.63
CA ASP A 79 8.72 4.17 6.27
C ASP A 79 7.63 3.13 5.95
N LYS A 80 6.37 3.55 5.89
CA LYS A 80 5.20 2.68 5.70
C LYS A 80 4.38 3.10 4.48
N ALA A 81 5.04 3.31 3.35
CA ALA A 81 4.36 3.64 2.11
C ALA A 81 3.80 2.37 1.47
N CYS A 82 2.52 2.39 1.09
CA CYS A 82 1.96 1.39 0.20
C CYS A 82 2.28 1.82 -1.24
N VAL A 83 2.99 0.98 -1.98
CA VAL A 83 3.31 1.23 -3.38
C VAL A 83 2.48 0.30 -4.24
N VAL A 84 1.65 0.91 -5.08
CA VAL A 84 0.74 0.24 -6.00
C VAL A 84 1.42 0.17 -7.37
N SER A 85 1.45 -1.03 -7.94
CA SER A 85 1.93 -1.27 -9.31
C SER A 85 1.06 -2.32 -9.99
N ARG A 86 1.10 -2.40 -11.31
CA ARG A 86 0.43 -3.44 -12.09
C ARG A 86 1.43 -4.21 -12.94
N ASP A 87 1.10 -5.46 -13.24
CA ASP A 87 1.85 -6.26 -14.21
C ASP A 87 1.81 -5.54 -15.58
N PRO A 88 2.94 -5.07 -16.12
CA PRO A 88 2.94 -4.35 -17.38
C PRO A 88 2.57 -5.26 -18.57
N LEU A 89 2.63 -6.58 -18.40
CA LEU A 89 2.21 -7.56 -19.41
C LEU A 89 0.73 -7.96 -19.29
N ASP A 90 0.05 -7.58 -18.20
CA ASP A 90 -1.35 -7.90 -17.94
C ASP A 90 -2.03 -6.78 -17.13
N PRO A 91 -2.05 -5.53 -17.64
CA PRO A 91 -2.41 -4.34 -16.85
C PRO A 91 -3.90 -4.23 -16.51
N ASP A 92 -4.75 -5.05 -17.12
CA ASP A 92 -6.19 -5.10 -16.84
C ASP A 92 -6.56 -6.18 -15.82
N ASN A 93 -5.61 -7.04 -15.44
CA ASN A 93 -5.81 -8.07 -14.44
C ASN A 93 -5.65 -7.52 -13.03
N PHE A 94 -6.78 -7.25 -12.39
CA PHE A 94 -6.82 -6.71 -11.03
C PHE A 94 -6.12 -7.61 -9.99
N GLY A 95 -6.16 -8.94 -10.18
CA GLY A 95 -5.52 -9.90 -9.28
C GLY A 95 -3.99 -9.83 -9.29
N LYS A 96 -3.39 -9.28 -10.35
CA LYS A 96 -1.93 -9.05 -10.48
C LYS A 96 -1.52 -7.61 -10.16
N GLN A 97 -2.43 -6.81 -9.62
CA GLN A 97 -2.08 -5.51 -9.09
C GLN A 97 -1.46 -5.71 -7.71
N ASN A 98 -0.22 -5.27 -7.54
CA ASN A 98 0.50 -5.34 -6.27
C ASN A 98 0.21 -4.11 -5.43
N VAL A 99 -0.08 -4.31 -4.15
CA VAL A 99 0.04 -3.29 -3.11
C VAL A 99 1.07 -3.78 -2.10
N GLY A 100 2.31 -3.28 -2.17
CA GLY A 100 3.35 -3.68 -1.22
C GLY A 100 3.73 -2.56 -0.26
N ILE A 101 4.19 -2.90 0.93
CA ILE A 101 4.81 -1.92 1.85
C ILE A 101 6.30 -1.79 1.55
N TYR A 102 6.73 -0.55 1.30
CA TYR A 102 8.14 -0.25 1.05
C TYR A 102 8.61 0.96 1.84
N ARG A 103 9.87 0.86 2.26
CA ARG A 103 10.64 1.99 2.77
C ARG A 103 11.28 2.72 1.60
N MET A 104 11.10 4.04 1.53
CA MET A 104 11.60 4.87 0.43
C MET A 104 12.45 6.02 0.96
N GLU A 105 13.69 6.14 0.47
CA GLU A 105 14.61 7.23 0.85
C GLU A 105 14.31 8.48 0.01
N VAL A 106 14.21 9.65 0.64
CA VAL A 106 14.13 10.93 -0.08
C VAL A 106 15.50 11.30 -0.63
N LYS A 107 15.64 11.32 -1.96
CA LYS A 107 16.90 11.64 -2.66
C LYS A 107 16.91 13.06 -3.24
N GLY A 108 15.80 13.78 -3.19
CA GLY A 108 15.68 15.15 -3.69
C GLY A 108 14.22 15.63 -3.72
N LYS A 109 14.00 16.86 -4.21
CA LYS A 109 12.68 17.52 -4.18
C LYS A 109 11.55 16.71 -4.84
N ARG A 110 11.89 15.91 -5.85
CA ARG A 110 10.96 15.06 -6.63
C ARG A 110 11.52 13.66 -6.88
N LYS A 111 12.38 13.18 -5.99
CA LYS A 111 13.10 11.92 -6.20
C LYS A 111 13.10 11.08 -4.94
N LEU A 112 12.63 9.85 -5.07
CA LEU A 112 12.67 8.81 -4.05
C LEU A 112 13.55 7.67 -4.54
N GLY A 113 14.20 6.98 -3.60
CA GLY A 113 14.87 5.70 -3.83
C GLY A 113 14.05 4.59 -3.20
N LEU A 114 13.80 3.53 -3.96
CA LEU A 114 13.12 2.32 -3.50
C LEU A 114 14.01 1.12 -3.86
N GLN A 115 14.13 0.16 -2.95
CA GLN A 115 14.80 -1.10 -3.21
C GLN A 115 13.75 -2.21 -3.41
N PRO A 116 13.52 -2.67 -4.64
CA PRO A 116 12.63 -3.79 -4.89
C PRO A 116 13.40 -5.09 -4.65
N VAL A 117 12.96 -5.91 -3.69
CA VAL A 117 13.56 -7.23 -3.46
C VAL A 117 13.05 -8.17 -4.56
N PRO A 118 13.92 -8.94 -5.26
CA PRO A 118 13.55 -9.69 -6.48
C PRO A 118 12.35 -10.65 -6.35
N MET A 119 12.07 -11.14 -5.15
CA MET A 119 10.96 -12.06 -4.87
C MET A 119 9.61 -11.35 -4.66
N HIS A 120 9.57 -10.02 -4.58
CA HIS A 120 8.33 -9.26 -4.41
C HIS A 120 7.75 -8.85 -5.76
N ASP A 121 6.43 -8.75 -5.84
CA ASP A 121 5.71 -8.54 -7.10
C ASP A 121 6.11 -7.24 -7.81
N ILE A 122 6.38 -6.15 -7.07
CA ILE A 122 6.91 -4.91 -7.67
C ILE A 122 8.22 -5.12 -8.43
N ALA A 123 9.10 -6.03 -7.96
CA ALA A 123 10.37 -6.30 -8.61
C ALA A 123 10.15 -7.10 -9.90
N LEU A 124 9.19 -8.03 -9.90
CA LEU A 124 8.76 -8.75 -11.09
C LEU A 124 8.14 -7.78 -12.11
N HIS A 125 7.30 -6.85 -11.66
CA HIS A 125 6.72 -5.81 -12.53
C HIS A 125 7.79 -4.88 -13.10
N LEU A 126 8.74 -4.46 -12.27
CA LEU A 126 9.85 -3.59 -12.70
C LEU A 126 10.72 -4.31 -13.74
N HIS A 127 11.08 -5.57 -13.48
CA HIS A 127 11.88 -6.36 -14.41
C HIS A 127 11.21 -6.48 -15.79
N LYS A 128 9.91 -6.80 -15.83
CA LYS A 128 9.14 -6.87 -17.08
C LYS A 128 9.06 -5.53 -17.81
N ALA A 129 8.98 -4.41 -17.08
CA ALA A 129 9.00 -3.08 -17.67
C ALA A 129 10.38 -2.73 -18.25
N GLU A 130 11.44 -3.04 -17.51
CA GLU A 130 12.84 -2.87 -17.94
C GLU A 130 13.16 -3.69 -19.20
N GLU A 131 12.67 -4.94 -19.31
CA GLU A 131 12.81 -5.77 -20.51
C GLU A 131 12.19 -5.12 -21.76
N ARG A 132 11.23 -4.22 -21.58
CA ARG A 132 10.58 -3.46 -22.65
C ARG A 132 11.17 -2.07 -22.86
N GLY A 133 12.13 -1.66 -22.03
CA GLY A 133 12.69 -0.30 -22.04
C GLY A 133 11.68 0.75 -21.59
N GLU A 134 10.74 0.38 -20.73
CA GLU A 134 9.67 1.24 -20.22
C GLU A 134 9.86 1.51 -18.72
N ASP A 135 9.44 2.70 -18.28
CA ASP A 135 9.32 2.98 -16.85
C ASP A 135 8.09 2.25 -16.29
N LEU A 136 8.21 1.66 -15.09
CA LEU A 136 7.07 1.08 -14.38
C LEU A 136 6.21 2.17 -13.73
N PRO A 137 4.92 2.35 -14.12
CA PRO A 137 4.05 3.29 -13.45
C PRO A 137 3.71 2.79 -12.04
N ILE A 138 3.89 3.66 -11.04
CA ILE A 138 3.55 3.37 -9.64
C ILE A 138 2.73 4.50 -9.01
N ALA A 139 1.91 4.15 -8.03
CA ALA A 139 1.30 5.11 -7.11
C ALA A 139 1.80 4.85 -5.69
N ILE A 140 2.24 5.90 -4.99
CA ILE A 140 2.71 5.81 -3.61
C ILE A 140 1.65 6.43 -2.72
N THR A 141 1.09 5.65 -1.80
CA THR A 141 0.04 6.12 -0.88
C THR A 141 0.55 6.10 0.56
N LEU A 142 0.19 7.15 1.31
CA LEU A 142 0.57 7.37 2.70
C LEU A 142 -0.70 7.59 3.54
N GLY A 143 -0.65 7.21 4.82
CA GLY A 143 -1.79 7.39 5.73
C GLY A 143 -2.97 6.47 5.41
N ASN A 144 -2.70 5.31 4.82
CA ASN A 144 -3.72 4.34 4.45
C ASN A 144 -4.46 3.74 5.65
N ASP A 145 -5.62 3.16 5.38
CA ASP A 145 -6.33 2.29 6.30
C ASP A 145 -5.40 1.18 6.87
N PRO A 146 -5.55 0.83 8.16
CA PRO A 146 -4.68 -0.18 8.77
C PRO A 146 -4.76 -1.57 8.11
N ILE A 147 -5.92 -1.97 7.57
CA ILE A 147 -6.09 -3.29 6.94
C ILE A 147 -5.32 -3.38 5.64
N ILE A 148 -5.36 -2.38 4.75
CA ILE A 148 -4.57 -2.44 3.51
C ILE A 148 -3.06 -2.38 3.80
N THR A 149 -2.68 -1.68 4.87
CA THR A 149 -1.29 -1.67 5.35
C THR A 149 -0.89 -3.08 5.81
N LEU A 150 -1.74 -3.78 6.56
CA LEU A 150 -1.49 -5.17 6.94
C LEU A 150 -1.41 -6.10 5.71
N MET A 151 -2.33 -5.93 4.75
CA MET A 151 -2.35 -6.75 3.54
C MET A 151 -1.16 -6.53 2.64
N GLY A 152 -0.66 -5.30 2.50
CA GLY A 152 0.56 -5.04 1.72
C GLY A 152 1.85 -5.54 2.37
N ALA A 153 1.80 -6.06 3.59
CA ALA A 153 2.89 -6.81 4.23
C ALA A 153 2.64 -8.32 4.26
N THR A 154 1.50 -8.78 3.75
CA THR A 154 1.08 -10.18 3.79
C THR A 154 1.53 -10.90 2.52
N PRO A 155 2.15 -12.09 2.62
CA PRO A 155 2.61 -12.83 1.44
C PRO A 155 1.44 -13.55 0.74
N LEU A 156 0.64 -12.79 -0.01
CA LEU A 156 -0.37 -13.35 -0.90
C LEU A 156 0.29 -13.96 -2.14
N LYS A 157 -0.47 -14.76 -2.91
CA LYS A 157 0.00 -15.24 -4.21
C LYS A 157 -0.02 -14.10 -5.22
N TYR A 158 0.82 -14.21 -6.25
CA TYR A 158 0.96 -13.22 -7.32
C TYR A 158 -0.35 -12.85 -8.04
N ASP A 159 -1.34 -13.74 -8.03
CA ASP A 159 -2.66 -13.56 -8.66
C ASP A 159 -3.77 -13.28 -7.64
N GLN A 160 -3.43 -12.90 -6.41
CA GLN A 160 -4.37 -12.55 -5.35
C GLN A 160 -4.22 -11.08 -4.95
N SER A 161 -5.30 -10.30 -5.08
CA SER A 161 -5.27 -8.87 -4.77
C SER A 161 -5.28 -8.60 -3.27
N GLU A 162 -4.37 -7.74 -2.79
CA GLU A 162 -4.42 -7.21 -1.42
C GLU A 162 -5.68 -6.40 -1.16
N TYR A 163 -6.24 -5.72 -2.16
CA TYR A 163 -7.50 -4.97 -2.02
C TYR A 163 -8.69 -5.90 -1.82
N GLU A 164 -8.71 -7.06 -2.48
CA GLU A 164 -9.78 -8.05 -2.31
C GLU A 164 -9.69 -8.74 -0.95
N MET A 165 -8.47 -9.06 -0.51
CA MET A 165 -8.25 -9.58 0.84
C MET A 165 -8.57 -8.54 1.91
N ALA A 166 -8.23 -7.27 1.68
CA ALA A 166 -8.61 -6.19 2.58
C ALA A 166 -10.13 -6.04 2.66
N GLY A 167 -10.86 -6.27 1.56
CA GLY A 167 -12.32 -6.33 1.56
C GLY A 167 -12.86 -7.48 2.41
N ALA A 168 -12.23 -8.67 2.33
CA ALA A 168 -12.59 -9.83 3.14
C ALA A 168 -12.38 -9.55 4.64
N LEU A 169 -11.23 -8.99 5.02
CA LEU A 169 -10.91 -8.62 6.41
C LEU A 169 -11.77 -7.48 6.97
N ARG A 170 -12.28 -6.60 6.10
CA ARG A 170 -13.24 -5.55 6.48
C ARG A 170 -14.69 -6.02 6.48
N GLU A 171 -14.96 -7.24 5.99
CA GLU A 171 -16.30 -7.78 5.75
C GLU A 171 -17.18 -6.85 4.89
N SER A 172 -16.54 -6.04 4.06
CA SER A 172 -17.17 -5.05 3.18
C SER A 172 -16.22 -4.67 2.05
N PRO A 173 -16.73 -4.34 0.85
CA PRO A 173 -15.90 -3.90 -0.27
C PRO A 173 -14.89 -2.82 0.14
N TYR A 174 -13.61 -3.05 -0.16
CA TYR A 174 -12.57 -2.08 0.15
C TYR A 174 -12.69 -0.88 -0.80
N PRO A 175 -12.82 0.37 -0.30
CA PRO A 175 -12.97 1.53 -1.16
C PRO A 175 -11.62 1.92 -1.78
N ILE A 176 -11.59 2.01 -3.11
CA ILE A 176 -10.43 2.46 -3.89
C ILE A 176 -10.84 3.63 -4.79
N ALA A 177 -9.87 4.45 -5.19
CA ALA A 177 -10.05 5.52 -6.16
C ALA A 177 -8.93 5.43 -7.21
N THR A 178 -9.24 5.83 -8.44
CA THR A 178 -8.30 5.77 -9.54
C THR A 178 -7.25 6.87 -9.42
N ALA A 179 -5.97 6.51 -9.47
CA ALA A 179 -4.88 7.45 -9.50
C ALA A 179 -4.83 8.21 -10.85
N PRO A 180 -4.71 9.55 -10.86
CA PRO A 180 -4.91 10.36 -12.07
C PRO A 180 -3.82 10.17 -13.13
N LEU A 181 -2.59 9.82 -12.73
CA LEU A 181 -1.45 9.68 -13.64
C LEU A 181 -1.20 8.24 -14.10
N THR A 182 -1.58 7.25 -13.30
CA THR A 182 -1.35 5.83 -13.61
C THR A 182 -2.60 5.11 -14.09
N GLY A 183 -3.79 5.66 -13.84
CA GLY A 183 -5.07 5.13 -14.33
C GLY A 183 -5.60 3.93 -13.55
N PHE A 184 -4.95 3.52 -12.45
CA PHE A 184 -5.34 2.37 -11.65
C PHE A 184 -5.94 2.71 -10.28
#